data_AF-A0A1F3Q311-F1
#
_entry.id   AF-A0A1F3Q311-F1
#
_cell.length_a   1.000
_cell.length_b   1.000
_cell.length_c   1.000
_cell.angle_alpha   90.00
_cell.angle_beta   90.00
_cell.angle_gamma   90.00
#
_symmetry.space_group_name_H-M   'P 1'
#
loop_
_entity.id
_entity.type
_entity.pdbx_description
1 polymer ?
#
loop_
_entity_poly.entity_id
_entity_poly.type
_entity_poly.pdbx_seq_one_letter_code
_entity_poly.pdbx_strand_id
1 'polypeptide(L)'
;GEISDAHNKGKHTTTFAEMHRLTYGGFIIDTPGIKELGLVDMEKEEIGNYFPEMHAIKDQCKFNNCIHLNEPKCAVITSVEKGEIALSRYTSYVGIMSGEELDNTNYE
;
A
#
# COMPACT_ATOMS: atom_id res chain seq x y z
N GLY A 1 14.85 22.13 5.84
CA GLY A 1 15.64 21.85 4.63
C GLY A 1 15.14 22.73 3.52
N GLU A 2 16.04 23.26 2.68
CA GLU A 2 15.69 24.02 1.47
C GLU A 2 15.14 23.09 0.38
N ILE A 3 14.20 23.62 -0.41
CA ILE A 3 13.56 22.95 -1.56
C ILE A 3 14.57 22.94 -2.72
N SER A 4 14.66 21.84 -3.48
CA SER A 4 15.50 21.85 -4.68
C SER A 4 14.82 22.63 -5.80
N ASP A 5 15.44 23.72 -6.25
CA ASP A 5 14.94 24.58 -7.33
C ASP A 5 14.79 23.83 -8.67
N ALA A 6 15.48 22.71 -8.84
CA ALA A 6 15.42 21.89 -10.06
C ALA A 6 14.17 20.98 -10.13
N HIS A 7 13.59 20.57 -9.00
CA HIS A 7 12.59 19.49 -8.99
C HIS A 7 11.35 19.74 -8.13
N ASN A 8 11.21 20.88 -7.44
CA ASN A 8 10.04 21.18 -6.59
C ASN A 8 9.70 20.06 -5.58
N LYS A 9 10.71 19.30 -5.15
CA LYS A 9 10.58 18.20 -4.19
C LYS A 9 11.42 18.48 -2.95
N GLY A 10 10.94 18.01 -1.79
CA GLY A 10 11.67 18.12 -0.53
C GLY A 10 13.00 17.37 -0.60
N LYS A 11 14.07 17.97 -0.08
CA LYS A 11 15.40 17.35 0.04
C LYS A 11 15.46 16.53 1.33
N HIS A 12 15.63 15.22 1.22
CA HIS A 12 15.88 14.37 2.39
C HIS A 12 17.30 14.63 2.91
N THR A 13 17.42 15.16 4.12
CA THR A 13 18.71 15.49 4.75
C THR A 13 19.15 14.45 5.80
N THR A 14 18.22 13.62 6.28
CA THR A 14 18.49 12.55 7.25
C THR A 14 18.96 11.31 6.51
N THR A 15 20.15 10.79 6.86
CA THR A 15 20.79 9.65 6.16
C THR A 15 20.71 8.32 6.91
N PHE A 16 20.32 8.34 8.19
CA PHE A 16 20.20 7.15 9.05
C PHE A 16 18.97 7.23 9.94
N ALA A 17 18.44 6.08 10.36
CA ALA A 17 17.35 6.04 11.32
C ALA A 17 17.86 6.38 12.73
N GLU A 18 17.21 7.33 13.41
CA GLU A 18 17.55 7.73 14.78
C GLU A 18 16.40 7.39 15.74
N MET A 19 16.73 6.89 16.93
CA MET A 19 15.75 6.54 17.96
C MET A 19 15.79 7.56 19.10
N HIS A 20 14.67 8.24 19.34
CA HIS A 20 14.50 9.19 20.43
C HIS A 20 13.64 8.59 21.54
N ARG A 21 14.15 8.62 22.78
CA ARG A 21 13.38 8.19 23.96
C ARG A 21 12.47 9.32 24.44
N LEU A 22 11.20 9.00 24.69
CA LEU A 22 10.21 9.94 25.18
C LEU A 22 10.26 10.05 26.70
N THR A 23 10.08 11.27 27.23
CA THR A 23 10.11 11.56 28.68
C THR A 23 8.99 10.87 29.46
N TYR A 24 7.86 10.61 28.80
CA TYR A 24 6.70 9.89 29.34
C TYR A 24 6.70 8.38 29.01
N GLY A 25 7.81 7.86 28.48
CA GLY A 25 7.95 6.47 28.04
C GLY A 25 7.64 6.26 26.56
N GLY A 26 8.25 5.23 25.97
CA GLY A 26 8.20 4.96 24.53
C GLY A 26 9.38 5.55 23.74
N PHE A 27 9.40 5.27 22.45
CA PHE A 27 10.44 5.70 21.52
C PHE A 27 9.82 6.20 20.21
N ILE A 28 10.44 7.21 19.60
CA ILE A 28 10.19 7.65 18.22
C ILE A 28 11.38 7.24 17.38
N ILE A 29 11.14 6.61 16.24
CA ILE A 29 12.19 6.36 15.25
C ILE A 29 11.99 7.34 14.11
N ASP A 30 12.93 8.26 13.92
CA ASP A 30 12.97 9.14 12.76
C ASP A 30 13.75 8.44 11.65
N THR A 31 13.08 8.05 10.57
CA THR A 31 13.71 7.38 9.44
C THR A 31 14.02 8.39 8.33
N PRO A 32 15.08 8.17 7.52
CA PRO A 32 15.24 8.86 6.25
C PRO A 32 13.97 8.81 5.40
N GLY A 33 13.79 9.79 4.51
CA GLY A 33 12.69 9.73 3.57
C GLY A 33 12.81 8.52 2.65
N ILE A 34 11.84 7.61 2.75
CA ILE A 34 11.72 6.44 1.89
C ILE A 34 11.08 6.92 0.59
N LYS A 35 11.80 6.79 -0.54
CA LYS A 35 11.29 7.15 -1.86
C LYS A 35 10.35 6.09 -2.43
N GLU A 36 10.58 4.84 -2.08
CA GLU A 36 9.86 3.68 -2.58
C GLU A 36 9.94 2.58 -1.51
N LEU A 37 8.81 1.92 -1.26
CA LEU A 37 8.71 0.80 -0.34
C LEU A 37 8.41 -0.43 -1.19
N GLY A 38 9.42 -1.27 -1.42
CA GLY A 38 9.22 -2.52 -2.13
C GLY A 38 8.39 -3.49 -1.31
N LEU A 39 7.36 -4.07 -1.92
CA LEU A 39 6.60 -5.16 -1.33
C LEU A 39 7.32 -6.47 -1.66
N VAL A 40 8.11 -6.99 -0.73
CA VAL A 40 8.89 -8.22 -0.90
C VAL A 40 8.14 -9.38 -0.23
N ASP A 41 8.07 -10.52 -0.92
CA ASP A 41 7.52 -11.79 -0.41
C ASP A 41 6.07 -11.74 0.08
N MET A 42 5.15 -11.17 -0.71
CA MET A 42 3.70 -11.28 -0.44
C MET A 42 3.02 -12.22 -1.43
N GLU A 43 2.30 -13.21 -0.89
CA GLU A 43 1.43 -14.07 -1.69
C GLU A 43 0.22 -13.27 -2.19
N LYS A 44 -0.17 -13.46 -3.45
CA LYS A 44 -1.24 -12.68 -4.09
C LYS A 44 -2.58 -12.82 -3.36
N GLU A 45 -2.84 -13.98 -2.81
CA GLU A 45 -4.03 -14.32 -2.04
C GLU A 45 -4.11 -13.55 -0.70
N GLU A 46 -2.98 -13.04 -0.20
CA GLU A 46 -2.92 -12.30 1.05
C GLU A 46 -3.14 -10.81 0.86
N ILE A 47 -2.84 -10.27 -0.33
CA ILE A 47 -2.81 -8.82 -0.59
C ILE A 47 -4.14 -8.15 -0.25
N GLY A 48 -5.27 -8.79 -0.61
CA GLY A 48 -6.61 -8.28 -0.31
C GLY A 48 -6.90 -8.17 1.19
N ASN A 49 -6.22 -8.95 2.04
CA ASN A 49 -6.39 -8.87 3.49
C ASN A 49 -5.74 -7.63 4.10
N TYR A 50 -4.79 -6.98 3.41
CA TYR A 50 -4.16 -5.74 3.88
C TYR A 50 -4.98 -4.48 3.57
N PHE A 51 -6.14 -4.63 2.92
CA PHE A 51 -7.13 -3.59 2.69
C PHE A 51 -8.32 -3.84 3.63
N PRO A 52 -8.45 -3.13 4.76
CA PRO A 52 -9.48 -3.40 5.78
C PRO A 52 -10.90 -3.46 5.21
N GLU A 53 -11.21 -2.58 4.26
CA GLU A 53 -12.49 -2.50 3.58
C GLU A 53 -12.80 -3.73 2.71
N MET A 54 -11.79 -4.33 2.10
CA MET A 54 -11.94 -5.56 1.30
C MET A 54 -11.99 -6.78 2.22
N HIS A 55 -11.11 -6.82 3.23
CA HIS A 55 -11.07 -7.89 4.22
C HIS A 55 -12.40 -8.05 4.96
N ALA A 56 -13.07 -6.96 5.30
CA ALA A 56 -14.36 -6.97 5.99
C ALA A 56 -15.50 -7.64 5.20
N ILE A 57 -15.41 -7.71 3.87
CA ILE A 57 -16.46 -8.24 3.00
C ILE A 57 -16.02 -9.46 2.18
N LYS A 58 -14.78 -9.93 2.36
CA LYS A 58 -14.22 -11.04 1.57
C LYS A 58 -15.07 -12.31 1.64
N ASP A 59 -15.65 -12.59 2.81
CA ASP A 59 -16.49 -13.78 3.05
C ASP A 59 -17.86 -13.71 2.34
N GLN A 60 -18.21 -12.55 1.79
CA GLN A 60 -19.42 -12.36 0.98
C GLN A 60 -19.18 -12.67 -0.50
N CYS A 61 -17.92 -12.94 -0.89
CA CYS A 61 -17.62 -13.40 -2.24
C CYS A 61 -18.18 -14.80 -2.47
N LYS A 62 -18.57 -15.08 -3.72
CA LYS A 62 -19.05 -16.41 -4.10
C LYS A 62 -18.00 -17.52 -3.88
N PHE A 63 -16.72 -17.19 -4.04
CA PHE A 63 -15.61 -18.14 -3.98
C PHE A 63 -14.71 -17.82 -2.77
N ASN A 64 -14.31 -18.86 -2.06
CA ASN A 64 -13.45 -18.74 -0.87
C ASN A 64 -12.02 -18.30 -1.20
N ASN A 65 -11.58 -18.50 -2.44
CA ASN A 65 -10.27 -18.12 -2.96
C ASN A 65 -10.35 -16.92 -3.92
N CYS A 66 -11.32 -16.03 -3.71
CA CYS A 66 -11.45 -14.82 -4.50
C CYS A 66 -10.27 -13.87 -4.23
N ILE A 67 -9.56 -13.50 -5.29
CA ILE A 67 -8.52 -12.47 -5.37
C ILE A 67 -9.05 -11.13 -5.89
N HIS A 68 -10.36 -10.97 -6.05
CA HIS A 68 -11.02 -9.70 -6.31
C HIS A 68 -10.55 -8.94 -7.57
N LEU A 69 -10.21 -9.63 -8.65
CA LEU A 69 -9.79 -9.01 -9.92
C LEU A 69 -10.86 -9.10 -11.00
N ASN A 70 -11.30 -10.32 -11.32
CA ASN A 70 -12.17 -10.60 -12.47
C ASN A 70 -13.24 -11.66 -12.16
N GLU A 71 -13.41 -12.02 -10.89
CA GLU A 71 -14.26 -13.13 -10.51
C GLU A 71 -15.74 -12.78 -10.57
N PRO A 72 -16.57 -13.69 -11.08
CA PRO A 72 -18.00 -13.45 -11.14
C PRO A 72 -18.60 -13.43 -9.73
N LYS A 73 -19.44 -12.44 -9.46
CA LYS A 73 -20.08 -12.22 -8.14
C LYS A 73 -19.06 -12.00 -7.01
N CYS A 74 -18.00 -11.23 -7.31
CA CYS A 74 -17.08 -10.72 -6.30
C CYS A 74 -17.75 -9.58 -5.51
N ALA A 75 -17.85 -9.74 -4.18
CA ALA A 75 -18.45 -8.72 -3.32
C ALA A 75 -17.65 -7.41 -3.34
N VAL A 76 -16.31 -7.48 -3.41
CA VAL A 76 -15.43 -6.32 -3.49
C VAL A 76 -15.71 -5.49 -4.74
N ILE A 77 -15.75 -6.11 -5.92
CA ILE A 77 -16.03 -5.39 -7.18
C ILE A 77 -17.42 -4.74 -7.13
N THR A 78 -18.43 -5.47 -6.65
CA THR A 78 -19.79 -4.91 -6.48
C THR A 78 -19.83 -3.74 -5.50
N SER A 79 -19.09 -3.80 -4.39
CA SER A 79 -19.01 -2.69 -3.42
C SER A 79 -18.24 -1.48 -3.98
N VAL A 80 -17.26 -1.69 -4.86
CA VAL A 80 -16.60 -0.60 -5.61
C VAL A 80 -17.60 0.07 -6.57
N GLU A 81 -18.36 -0.72 -7.33
CA GLU A 81 -19.39 -0.20 -8.26
C GLU A 81 -20.48 0.60 -7.54
N LYS A 82 -20.82 0.22 -6.30
CA LYS A 82 -21.77 0.95 -5.44
C LYS A 82 -21.17 2.16 -4.74
N GLY A 83 -19.86 2.36 -4.80
CA GLY A 83 -19.15 3.43 -4.09
C GLY A 83 -18.98 3.19 -2.58
N GLU A 84 -19.21 1.97 -2.10
CA GLU A 84 -18.97 1.57 -0.70
C GLU A 84 -17.47 1.40 -0.43
N ILE A 85 -16.73 0.93 -1.44
CA ILE A 85 -15.26 0.95 -1.47
C ILE A 85 -14.81 2.05 -2.42
N ALA A 86 -13.89 2.89 -1.97
CA ALA A 86 -13.35 3.95 -2.80
C ALA A 86 -12.60 3.37 -4.01
N LEU A 87 -12.90 3.87 -5.21
CA LEU A 87 -12.25 3.43 -6.45
C LEU A 87 -10.72 3.55 -6.37
N SER A 88 -10.20 4.63 -5.76
CA SER A 88 -8.76 4.82 -5.58
C SER A 88 -8.09 3.69 -4.80
N ARG A 89 -8.76 3.14 -3.78
CA ARG A 89 -8.27 2.01 -2.99
C ARG A 89 -8.23 0.73 -3.81
N TYR A 90 -9.28 0.48 -4.58
CA TYR A 90 -9.33 -0.64 -5.51
C TYR A 90 -8.27 -0.52 -6.61
N THR A 91 -8.03 0.68 -7.14
CA THR A 91 -6.97 0.92 -8.13
C THR A 91 -5.59 0.63 -7.55
N SER A 92 -5.27 1.09 -6.33
CA SER A 92 -4.02 0.73 -5.65
C SER A 92 -3.87 -0.77 -5.46
N TYR A 93 -4.94 -1.45 -5.04
CA TYR A 93 -4.94 -2.91 -4.91
C TYR A 93 -4.59 -3.61 -6.23
N VAL A 94 -5.25 -3.22 -7.33
CA VAL A 94 -4.98 -3.79 -8.66
C VAL A 94 -3.54 -3.51 -9.11
N GLY A 95 -3.01 -2.30 -8.86
CA GLY A 95 -1.63 -1.94 -9.20
C GLY A 95 -0.59 -2.78 -8.45
N ILE A 96 -0.85 -3.08 -7.17
CA ILE A 96 -0.03 -4.01 -6.38
C ILE A 96 -0.13 -5.44 -6.96
N MET A 97 -1.33 -5.88 -7.33
CA MET A 97 -1.57 -7.23 -7.86
C MET A 97 -0.97 -7.46 -9.26
N SER A 98 -0.91 -6.42 -10.09
CA SER A 98 -0.31 -6.47 -11.43
C SER A 98 1.22 -6.36 -11.41
N GLY A 99 1.80 -5.90 -10.31
CA GLY A 99 3.24 -5.63 -10.21
C GLY A 99 3.66 -4.30 -10.82
N GLU A 100 2.71 -3.44 -11.24
CA GLU A 100 3.02 -2.09 -11.75
C GLU A 100 3.70 -1.20 -10.70
N GLU A 101 3.46 -1.46 -9.41
CA GLU A 101 4.18 -0.82 -8.31
C GLU A 101 5.53 -1.49 -7.99
N LEU A 102 5.80 -2.69 -8.53
CA LEU A 102 7.04 -3.46 -8.31
C LEU A 102 8.04 -3.31 -9.47
N ASP A 103 7.58 -3.13 -10.70
CA ASP A 103 8.47 -3.08 -11.89
C ASP A 103 9.29 -1.78 -12.01
N ASN A 104 9.02 -0.79 -11.15
CA ASN A 104 9.90 0.38 -11.00
C ASN A 104 11.19 0.08 -10.20
N THR A 105 11.37 -1.15 -9.70
CA THR A 105 12.56 -1.53 -8.90
C THR A 105 13.76 -2.04 -9.71
N ASN A 106 13.80 -1.85 -11.03
CA ASN A 106 15.02 -2.11 -11.81
C ASN A 106 16.04 -0.97 -11.64
N TYR A 107 16.68 -0.94 -10.47
CA TYR A 107 17.96 -0.28 -10.26
C TYR A 107 19.01 -1.36 -9.94
N GLU A 108 20.00 -1.50 -10.83
CA GLU A 108 21.31 -2.07 -10.52
C GLU A 108 21.97 -1.35 -9.33
#